data_AF-M1AIS0-F1
#
_entry.id   AF-M1AIS0-F1
#
_cell.length_a   1.000
_cell.length_b   1.000
_cell.length_c   1.000
_cell.angle_alpha   90.00
_cell.angle_beta   90.00
_cell.angle_gamma   90.00
#
_symmetry.space_group_name_H-M   'P 1'
#
loop_
_entity.id
_entity.type
_entity.pdbx_description
1 polymer ?
#
loop_
_entity_poly.entity_id
_entity_poly.type
_entity_poly.pdbx_seq_one_letter_code
_entity_poly.pdbx_strand_id
1 'polypeptide(L)'
;MSTQVFILCDKPKDANLIVISFRGTEPFDADDWITDFDYSWYEIPKLGKVHMGFLEALGLGSRAKASTFHEQLFMNNQKFTKLENDATIAPSESSESSTMFSDSDAHSVSDQSPESDRPTDTGSKKFKLDMPERTAYYVVRSKLKRLLNEHKNAKFVVTGHSLGGALAILFPTILVLHEEMNVMERLLGIYTYGQPRVGNRQLGRFMEAHLEHPVPKYFRVVYSNDLVPRLPYDNKTFLFKHFGICKYYNSLYVEQNVDEEPNRNYFGLRFLIPLYLNAGWELIRSFTMGHIYGAEYEECWESVVLRVLGLFLPGISAHSPVDYVNSVRLGTERSTQMSSF
;
A
#
# COMPACT_ATOMS: atom_id res chain seq x y z
N MET A 1 -7.58 5.83 -10.16
CA MET A 1 -7.30 4.82 -9.12
C MET A 1 -8.07 5.15 -7.85
N SER A 2 -8.83 4.21 -7.30
CA SER A 2 -9.45 4.35 -5.97
C SER A 2 -8.66 3.53 -4.96
N THR A 3 -8.01 4.21 -4.02
CA THR A 3 -7.25 3.52 -2.96
C THR A 3 -8.17 3.01 -1.88
N GLN A 4 -8.07 1.72 -1.58
CA GLN A 4 -8.84 1.07 -0.53
C GLN A 4 -7.97 0.80 0.69
N VAL A 5 -8.52 1.07 1.87
CA VAL A 5 -7.83 0.94 3.15
C VAL A 5 -8.80 0.42 4.21
N PHE A 6 -8.34 -0.54 4.99
CA PHE A 6 -9.06 -1.06 6.15
C PHE A 6 -8.36 -0.59 7.42
N ILE A 7 -9.13 -0.14 8.41
CA ILE A 7 -8.62 0.25 9.73
C ILE A 7 -9.38 -0.55 10.78
N LEU A 8 -8.66 -1.36 11.54
CA LEU A 8 -9.22 -2.24 12.57
C LEU A 8 -8.62 -1.88 13.93
N CYS A 9 -9.43 -1.97 14.98
CA CYS A 9 -8.95 -1.92 16.36
C CYS A 9 -9.11 -3.32 16.97
N ASP A 10 -8.16 -3.75 17.80
CA ASP A 10 -8.25 -5.05 18.49
C ASP A 10 -9.46 -5.13 19.44
N LYS A 11 -9.93 -3.98 19.94
CA LYS A 11 -11.10 -3.86 20.82
C LYS A 11 -11.92 -2.61 20.49
N PRO A 12 -13.23 -2.60 20.79
CA PRO A 12 -14.09 -1.43 20.55
C PRO A 12 -13.84 -0.28 21.55
N LYS A 13 -13.32 -0.57 22.75
CA LYS A 13 -12.96 0.41 23.78
C LYS A 13 -11.56 0.08 24.31
N ASP A 14 -10.80 1.12 24.65
CA ASP A 14 -9.43 1.01 25.17
C ASP A 14 -8.56 0.02 24.37
N ALA A 15 -8.61 0.14 23.05
CA ALA A 15 -7.80 -0.65 22.13
C ALA A 15 -6.30 -0.50 22.46
N ASN A 16 -5.55 -1.59 22.30
CA ASN A 16 -4.10 -1.58 22.40
C ASN A 16 -3.44 -1.55 21.03
N LEU A 17 -4.15 -1.97 19.99
CA LEU A 17 -3.64 -2.09 18.63
C LEU A 17 -4.64 -1.56 17.62
N ILE A 18 -4.14 -0.71 16.72
CA ILE A 18 -4.82 -0.29 15.51
C ILE A 18 -4.05 -0.86 14.31
N VAL A 19 -4.72 -1.56 13.41
CA VAL A 19 -4.13 -2.09 12.18
C VAL A 19 -4.65 -1.29 11.00
N ILE A 20 -3.75 -0.70 10.22
CA ILE A 20 -4.04 -0.05 8.95
C ILE A 20 -3.55 -0.96 7.83
N SER A 21 -4.46 -1.45 6.99
CA SER A 21 -4.14 -2.32 5.86
C SER A 21 -4.51 -1.64 4.55
N PHE A 22 -3.52 -1.34 3.72
CA PHE A 22 -3.74 -0.84 2.36
C PHE A 22 -3.93 -2.01 1.41
N ARG A 23 -4.97 -1.94 0.58
CA ARG A 23 -5.20 -2.95 -0.46
C ARG A 23 -4.22 -2.71 -1.62
N GLY A 24 -3.69 -3.79 -2.18
CA GLY A 24 -3.03 -3.77 -3.48
C GLY A 24 -4.04 -3.71 -4.63
N THR A 25 -3.55 -3.78 -5.85
CA THR A 25 -4.40 -3.87 -7.05
C THR A 25 -5.09 -5.24 -7.11
N GLU A 26 -6.19 -5.36 -7.87
CA GLU A 26 -6.93 -6.62 -7.95
C GLU A 26 -6.15 -7.69 -8.75
N PRO A 27 -6.25 -8.99 -8.40
CA PRO A 27 -5.51 -10.06 -9.08
C PRO A 27 -5.81 -10.21 -10.57
N PHE A 28 -6.99 -9.77 -11.04
CA PHE A 28 -7.39 -9.84 -12.45
C PHE A 28 -6.98 -8.61 -13.27
N ASP A 29 -6.48 -7.56 -12.60
CA ASP A 29 -5.83 -6.41 -13.22
C ASP A 29 -4.30 -6.58 -13.18
N ALA A 30 -3.78 -7.82 -13.13
CA ALA A 30 -2.34 -8.09 -13.06
C ALA A 30 -1.53 -7.56 -14.26
N ASP A 31 -2.18 -7.40 -15.42
CA ASP A 31 -1.60 -6.71 -16.59
C ASP A 31 -1.41 -5.22 -16.31
N ASP A 32 -2.31 -4.59 -15.54
CA ASP A 32 -2.13 -3.23 -15.03
C ASP A 32 -1.00 -3.19 -14.00
N TRP A 33 -0.71 -4.24 -13.23
CA TRP A 33 0.37 -4.17 -12.24
C TRP A 33 1.72 -3.97 -12.89
N ILE A 34 2.02 -4.72 -13.95
CA ILE A 34 3.31 -4.66 -14.66
C ILE A 34 3.39 -3.39 -15.53
N THR A 35 2.25 -2.89 -16.03
CA THR A 35 2.20 -1.68 -16.86
C THR A 35 2.09 -0.37 -16.05
N ASP A 36 1.53 -0.41 -14.83
CA ASP A 36 1.46 0.70 -13.86
C ASP A 36 2.79 0.96 -13.13
N PHE A 37 3.75 0.04 -13.23
CA PHE A 37 5.16 0.30 -12.89
C PHE A 37 5.81 1.23 -13.93
N ASP A 38 5.17 2.38 -14.18
CA ASP A 38 5.83 3.55 -14.74
C ASP A 38 6.93 3.95 -13.76
N TYR A 39 8.19 3.76 -14.17
CA TYR A 39 9.39 4.03 -13.39
C TYR A 39 9.68 5.53 -13.18
N SER A 40 8.65 6.36 -13.19
CA SER A 40 8.70 7.79 -12.95
C SER A 40 8.77 8.12 -11.44
N TRP A 41 9.58 9.12 -11.11
CA TRP A 41 9.80 9.61 -9.75
C TRP A 41 9.43 11.07 -9.61
N TYR A 42 8.96 11.40 -8.42
CA TYR A 42 8.93 12.76 -7.91
C TYR A 42 10.06 12.94 -6.89
N GLU A 43 10.83 14.01 -7.03
CA GLU A 43 11.88 14.38 -6.09
C GLU A 43 11.32 15.30 -5.01
N ILE A 44 11.34 14.82 -3.78
CA ILE A 44 10.89 15.55 -2.60
C ILE A 44 12.14 16.07 -1.88
N PRO A 45 12.29 17.40 -1.70
CA PRO A 45 13.45 17.98 -1.03
C PRO A 45 13.76 17.31 0.31
N LYS A 46 15.05 17.00 0.54
CA LYS A 46 15.59 16.28 1.71
C LYS A 46 15.17 14.80 1.83
N LEU A 47 13.96 14.44 1.43
CA LEU A 47 13.44 13.07 1.46
C LEU A 47 14.06 12.18 0.37
N GLY A 48 14.24 12.69 -0.84
CA GLY A 48 14.74 11.94 -1.99
C GLY A 48 13.69 11.67 -3.06
N LYS A 49 13.92 10.64 -3.88
CA LYS A 49 13.04 10.30 -5.02
C LYS A 49 12.06 9.21 -4.62
N VAL A 50 10.79 9.42 -4.92
CA VAL A 50 9.67 8.51 -4.62
C VAL A 50 8.91 8.20 -5.91
N HIS A 51 8.43 6.97 -6.07
CA HIS A 51 7.62 6.55 -7.21
C HIS A 51 6.33 7.40 -7.34
N MET A 52 6.10 8.02 -8.49
CA MET A 52 4.96 8.94 -8.70
C MET A 52 3.62 8.22 -8.53
N GLY A 53 3.45 7.04 -9.16
CA GLY A 53 2.21 6.28 -9.07
C GLY A 53 1.76 5.98 -7.64
N PHE A 54 2.70 5.75 -6.72
CA PHE A 54 2.34 5.49 -5.32
C PHE A 54 1.94 6.76 -4.55
N LEU A 55 2.52 7.93 -4.90
CA LEU A 55 2.06 9.22 -4.38
C LEU A 55 0.65 9.54 -4.91
N GLU A 56 0.37 9.25 -6.18
CA GLU A 56 -0.96 9.40 -6.78
C GLU A 56 -1.99 8.49 -6.11
N ALA A 57 -1.62 7.24 -5.82
CA ALA A 57 -2.49 6.32 -5.09
C ALA A 57 -2.79 6.83 -3.66
N LEU A 58 -1.85 7.48 -2.97
CA LEU A 58 -2.16 8.16 -1.70
C LEU A 58 -2.97 9.46 -1.89
N GLY A 59 -3.26 9.86 -3.12
CA GLY A 59 -3.95 11.09 -3.49
C GLY A 59 -3.10 12.34 -3.26
N LEU A 60 -1.77 12.21 -3.23
CA LEU A 60 -0.84 13.31 -2.94
C LEU A 60 -0.40 14.09 -4.19
N GLY A 61 -1.21 14.05 -5.26
CA GLY A 61 -0.94 14.76 -6.51
C GLY A 61 -1.28 13.90 -7.73
N SER A 62 -1.03 14.46 -8.92
CA SER A 62 -1.18 13.77 -10.20
C SER A 62 -0.06 14.16 -11.18
N ARG A 63 0.42 13.18 -11.95
CA ARG A 63 1.39 13.36 -13.04
C ARG A 63 0.86 14.25 -14.15
N ALA A 64 -0.46 14.31 -14.35
CA ALA A 64 -1.09 15.24 -15.29
C ALA A 64 -0.87 16.71 -14.90
N LYS A 65 -0.67 17.00 -13.60
CA LYS A 65 -0.41 18.34 -13.08
C LYS A 65 0.60 18.29 -11.94
N ALA A 66 1.89 18.19 -12.28
CA ALA A 66 2.96 17.97 -11.32
C ALA A 66 3.07 19.01 -10.17
N SER A 67 2.54 20.23 -10.35
CA SER A 67 2.46 21.22 -9.25
C SER A 67 1.65 20.73 -8.06
N THR A 68 0.66 19.86 -8.31
CA THR A 68 -0.22 19.30 -7.27
C THR A 68 0.55 18.46 -6.27
N PHE A 69 1.65 17.79 -6.67
CA PHE A 69 2.49 17.06 -5.71
C PHE A 69 3.09 18.01 -4.67
N HIS A 70 3.65 19.13 -5.13
CA HIS A 70 4.21 20.12 -4.23
C HIS A 70 3.14 20.71 -3.31
N GLU A 71 1.99 21.08 -3.88
CA GLU A 71 0.87 21.65 -3.14
C GLU A 71 0.37 20.70 -2.04
N GLN A 72 0.20 19.40 -2.34
CA GLN A 72 -0.33 18.43 -1.39
C GLN A 72 0.70 17.97 -0.34
N LEU A 73 1.96 17.78 -0.73
CA LEU A 73 3.03 17.31 0.18
C LEU A 73 3.53 18.41 1.13
N PHE A 74 3.41 19.66 0.73
CA PHE A 74 3.86 20.81 1.53
C PHE A 74 2.69 21.71 1.95
N MET A 75 1.46 21.19 1.86
CA MET A 75 0.28 21.90 2.31
C MET A 75 0.40 22.15 3.82
N ASN A 76 0.46 23.43 4.22
CA ASN A 76 0.68 23.79 5.62
C ASN A 76 -0.39 23.17 6.53
N ASN A 77 0.05 22.40 7.54
CA ASN A 77 -0.80 21.74 8.53
C ASN A 77 -1.81 22.68 9.19
N GLN A 78 -1.50 23.99 9.34
CA GLN A 78 -2.44 24.99 9.88
C GLN A 78 -3.69 25.19 9.02
N LYS A 79 -3.56 25.06 7.69
CA LYS A 79 -4.68 25.19 6.77
C LYS A 79 -5.59 23.97 6.89
N PHE A 80 -5.01 22.78 7.03
CA PHE A 80 -5.74 21.53 7.21
C PHE A 80 -6.44 21.43 8.57
N THR A 81 -5.79 21.78 9.68
CA THR A 81 -6.41 21.75 11.02
C THR A 81 -7.57 22.75 11.15
N LYS A 82 -7.49 23.91 10.50
CA LYS A 82 -8.61 24.84 10.40
C LYS A 82 -9.81 24.20 9.69
N LEU A 83 -9.56 23.52 8.57
CA LEU A 83 -10.58 22.78 7.79
C LEU A 83 -11.16 21.56 8.53
N GLU A 84 -10.36 20.86 9.33
CA GLU A 84 -10.78 19.71 10.15
C GLU A 84 -11.68 20.14 11.33
N ASN A 85 -11.36 21.28 11.94
CA ASN A 85 -12.19 21.91 12.97
C ASN A 85 -13.52 22.46 12.41
N ASP A 86 -13.51 23.01 11.20
CA ASP A 86 -14.74 23.51 10.55
C ASP A 86 -15.67 22.36 10.13
N ALA A 87 -15.14 21.19 9.76
CA ALA A 87 -15.94 20.02 9.36
C ALA A 87 -16.55 19.25 10.55
N THR A 88 -16.03 19.43 11.77
CA THR A 88 -16.52 18.78 13.00
C THR A 88 -17.63 19.57 13.72
N ILE A 89 -17.89 20.82 13.31
CA ILE A 89 -18.95 21.68 13.88
C ILE A 89 -20.31 21.50 13.17
N ALA A 90 -20.36 20.81 12.02
CA ALA A 90 -21.62 20.50 11.35
C ALA A 90 -22.33 19.30 12.02
N PRO A 91 -23.59 19.42 12.47
CA PRO A 91 -24.32 18.31 13.08
C PRO A 91 -24.58 17.22 12.03
N SER A 92 -24.18 15.98 12.34
CA SER A 92 -24.59 14.80 11.59
C SER A 92 -26.02 14.42 11.99
N GLU A 93 -27.00 14.80 11.18
CA GLU A 93 -28.29 14.10 11.19
C GLU A 93 -28.13 12.78 10.44
N SER A 94 -28.15 11.70 11.20
CA SER A 94 -28.31 10.33 10.70
C SER A 94 -29.77 10.08 10.35
N SER A 95 -30.06 9.76 9.10
CA SER A 95 -31.25 8.99 8.75
C SER A 95 -30.84 7.83 7.85
N GLU A 96 -30.95 6.64 8.43
CA GLU A 96 -30.98 5.38 7.69
C GLU A 96 -32.15 5.41 6.72
N SER A 97 -31.91 5.00 5.47
CA SER A 97 -32.99 4.63 4.56
C SER A 97 -32.50 3.52 3.64
N SER A 98 -32.97 2.33 3.96
CA SER A 98 -33.08 1.17 3.08
C SER A 98 -33.91 1.53 1.84
N THR A 99 -33.40 1.27 0.65
CA THR A 99 -34.22 1.29 -0.57
C THR A 99 -34.21 -0.07 -1.25
N MET A 100 -35.39 -0.69 -1.18
CA MET A 100 -35.84 -1.75 -2.07
C MET A 100 -36.04 -1.21 -3.49
N PHE A 101 -35.84 -2.13 -4.44
CA PHE A 101 -36.17 -2.04 -5.87
C PHE A 101 -37.65 -1.70 -6.13
N SER A 102 -37.91 -0.84 -7.12
CA SER A 102 -39.00 -1.03 -8.09
C SER A 102 -38.88 -0.03 -9.27
N ASP A 103 -39.11 -0.58 -10.47
CA ASP A 103 -39.14 0.04 -11.80
C ASP A 103 -40.13 1.21 -11.98
N SER A 104 -39.84 2.11 -12.94
CA SER A 104 -40.61 2.25 -14.20
C SER A 104 -40.37 3.59 -14.92
N ASP A 105 -39.95 3.49 -16.19
CA ASP A 105 -40.42 4.19 -17.40
C ASP A 105 -40.41 5.74 -17.57
N ALA A 106 -39.53 6.15 -18.50
CA ALA A 106 -39.81 6.77 -19.81
C ALA A 106 -40.27 8.25 -19.99
N HIS A 107 -39.77 8.79 -21.12
CA HIS A 107 -40.11 10.02 -21.86
C HIS A 107 -39.44 11.33 -21.41
N SER A 108 -38.38 11.82 -22.09
CA SER A 108 -38.30 12.47 -23.41
C SER A 108 -39.09 13.79 -23.52
N VAL A 109 -38.37 14.92 -23.67
CA VAL A 109 -38.42 15.86 -24.80
C VAL A 109 -37.75 17.19 -24.41
N SER A 110 -36.89 17.64 -25.34
CA SER A 110 -36.18 18.91 -25.43
C SER A 110 -37.09 20.12 -25.70
N ASP A 111 -36.74 21.32 -25.24
CA ASP A 111 -36.86 22.52 -26.09
C ASP A 111 -36.08 23.75 -25.60
N GLN A 112 -35.95 24.70 -26.54
CA GLN A 112 -34.94 25.73 -26.75
C GLN A 112 -35.13 27.05 -25.94
N SER A 113 -34.06 27.86 -25.91
CA SER A 113 -33.88 29.29 -25.49
C SER A 113 -34.84 30.29 -26.19
N PRO A 114 -34.86 31.65 -25.98
CA PRO A 114 -33.85 32.57 -25.39
C PRO A 114 -34.36 33.85 -24.61
N GLU A 115 -33.38 34.62 -24.08
CA GLU A 115 -33.30 36.09 -23.81
C GLU A 115 -34.32 36.88 -22.93
N SER A 116 -33.84 37.54 -21.85
CA SER A 116 -33.68 39.02 -21.72
C SER A 116 -33.65 39.58 -20.25
N ASP A 117 -32.69 40.50 -20.04
CA ASP A 117 -32.64 41.71 -19.19
C ASP A 117 -32.70 41.77 -17.62
N ARG A 118 -31.52 42.08 -17.05
CA ARG A 118 -31.14 43.09 -15.98
C ARG A 118 -31.65 42.96 -14.51
N PRO A 119 -31.01 43.65 -13.52
CA PRO A 119 -29.57 43.84 -13.25
C PRO A 119 -29.20 43.66 -11.75
N THR A 120 -27.91 43.75 -11.44
CA THR A 120 -27.30 44.00 -10.10
C THR A 120 -27.58 43.01 -8.97
N ASP A 121 -26.59 42.17 -8.65
CA ASP A 121 -26.15 42.07 -7.25
C ASP A 121 -24.64 41.82 -7.17
N THR A 122 -24.06 42.49 -6.20
CA THR A 122 -22.69 42.57 -5.76
C THR A 122 -21.91 41.26 -5.87
N GLY A 123 -20.68 41.39 -6.38
CA GLY A 123 -19.77 40.28 -6.59
C GLY A 123 -19.47 39.51 -5.32
N SER A 124 -20.22 38.43 -5.09
CA SER A 124 -19.64 37.22 -4.52
C SER A 124 -18.77 36.60 -5.60
N LYS A 125 -17.50 37.04 -5.71
CA LYS A 125 -16.47 36.17 -6.27
C LYS A 125 -16.50 34.91 -5.42
N LYS A 126 -17.26 33.91 -5.88
CA LYS A 126 -17.17 32.54 -5.42
C LYS A 126 -15.73 32.14 -5.75
N PHE A 127 -14.82 32.40 -4.81
CA PHE A 127 -13.55 31.73 -4.75
C PHE A 127 -13.92 30.25 -4.60
N LYS A 128 -14.10 29.57 -5.74
CA LYS A 128 -13.87 28.13 -5.82
C LYS A 128 -12.37 27.97 -5.60
N LEU A 129 -11.94 28.05 -4.34
CA LEU A 129 -10.82 27.23 -3.93
C LEU A 129 -11.37 25.81 -4.06
N ASP A 130 -10.97 25.10 -5.13
CA ASP A 130 -11.02 23.64 -5.14
C ASP A 130 -10.41 23.21 -3.81
N MET A 131 -11.25 22.74 -2.90
CA MET A 131 -10.74 22.01 -1.76
C MET A 131 -9.93 20.86 -2.33
N PRO A 132 -8.76 20.53 -1.77
CA PRO A 132 -8.19 19.23 -2.05
C PRO A 132 -9.27 18.21 -1.66
N GLU A 133 -9.85 17.54 -2.65
CA GLU A 133 -10.71 16.39 -2.43
C GLU A 133 -10.03 15.50 -1.39
N ARG A 134 -10.80 15.00 -0.42
CA ARG A 134 -10.33 14.23 0.73
C ARG A 134 -9.40 13.08 0.28
N THR A 135 -8.10 13.35 0.18
CA THR A 135 -7.15 12.39 -0.37
C THR A 135 -7.05 11.19 0.56
N ALA A 136 -6.68 10.03 0.02
CA ALA A 136 -6.56 8.80 0.81
C ALA A 136 -5.63 9.01 2.02
N TYR A 137 -4.49 9.67 1.83
CA TYR A 137 -3.57 10.02 2.91
C TYR A 137 -4.24 10.83 4.02
N TYR A 138 -4.90 11.92 3.68
CA TYR A 138 -5.49 12.83 4.67
C TYR A 138 -6.64 12.16 5.43
N VAL A 139 -7.46 11.35 4.76
CA VAL A 139 -8.54 10.58 5.40
C VAL A 139 -7.97 9.57 6.40
N VAL A 140 -6.95 8.79 6.01
CA VAL A 140 -6.33 7.80 6.91
C VAL A 140 -5.63 8.50 8.08
N ARG A 141 -4.90 9.60 7.83
CA ARG A 141 -4.24 10.38 8.88
C ARG A 141 -5.24 10.88 9.92
N SER A 142 -6.31 11.54 9.48
CA SER A 142 -7.34 12.07 10.39
C SER A 142 -8.03 10.97 11.18
N LYS A 143 -8.39 9.85 10.51
CA LYS A 143 -9.01 8.70 11.18
C LYS A 143 -8.07 8.06 12.20
N LEU A 144 -6.79 7.88 11.87
CA LEU A 144 -5.79 7.37 12.79
C LEU A 144 -5.65 8.30 14.00
N LYS A 145 -5.46 9.61 13.80
CA LYS A 145 -5.34 10.58 14.91
C LYS A 145 -6.54 10.53 15.84
N ARG A 146 -7.76 10.42 15.29
CA ARG A 146 -8.97 10.25 16.09
C ARG A 146 -8.95 8.97 16.92
N LEU A 147 -8.67 7.82 16.31
CA LEU A 147 -8.59 6.54 17.03
C LEU A 147 -7.48 6.55 18.09
N LEU A 148 -6.35 7.18 17.78
CA LEU A 148 -5.25 7.32 18.73
C LEU A 148 -5.64 8.21 19.93
N ASN A 149 -6.51 9.21 19.71
CA ASN A 149 -7.06 10.04 20.76
C ASN A 149 -8.13 9.33 21.60
N GLU A 150 -8.98 8.52 20.97
CA GLU A 150 -10.01 7.70 21.62
C GLU A 150 -9.37 6.56 22.45
N HIS A 151 -8.28 5.97 21.95
CA HIS A 151 -7.56 4.87 22.60
C HIS A 151 -6.14 5.32 22.98
N LYS A 152 -5.99 5.89 24.18
CA LYS A 152 -4.74 6.52 24.64
C LYS A 152 -3.53 5.59 24.65
N ASN A 153 -3.75 4.31 24.93
CA ASN A 153 -2.70 3.29 24.99
C ASN A 153 -2.45 2.58 23.64
N ALA A 154 -3.28 2.84 22.62
CA ALA A 154 -3.18 2.12 21.35
C ALA A 154 -1.89 2.48 20.63
N LYS A 155 -1.16 1.47 20.17
CA LYS A 155 -0.15 1.62 19.12
C LYS A 155 -0.75 1.21 17.78
N PHE A 156 -0.09 1.54 16.68
CA PHE A 156 -0.57 1.15 15.37
C PHE A 156 0.46 0.39 14.54
N VAL A 157 -0.05 -0.50 13.70
CA VAL A 157 0.70 -1.22 12.68
C VAL A 157 0.17 -0.83 11.31
N VAL A 158 1.06 -0.69 10.35
CA VAL A 158 0.70 -0.48 8.94
C VAL A 158 1.12 -1.70 8.13
N THR A 159 0.23 -2.17 7.27
CA THR A 159 0.47 -3.36 6.46
C THR A 159 -0.14 -3.24 5.06
N GLY A 160 0.34 -4.09 4.17
CA GLY A 160 -0.22 -4.22 2.83
C GLY A 160 0.56 -5.23 1.99
N HIS A 161 -0.13 -5.77 0.98
CA HIS A 161 0.43 -6.67 -0.02
C HIS A 161 0.60 -5.94 -1.36
N SER A 162 1.65 -6.25 -2.12
CA SER A 162 1.88 -5.68 -3.46
C SER A 162 1.96 -4.14 -3.45
N LEU A 163 1.20 -3.45 -4.32
CA LEU A 163 0.97 -2.00 -4.28
C LEU A 163 0.59 -1.51 -2.86
N GLY A 164 -0.26 -2.26 -2.15
CA GLY A 164 -0.65 -1.92 -0.77
C GLY A 164 0.55 -1.91 0.19
N GLY A 165 1.54 -2.78 -0.04
CA GLY A 165 2.82 -2.73 0.68
C GLY A 165 3.57 -1.42 0.43
N ALA A 166 3.57 -0.91 -0.81
CA ALA A 166 4.21 0.36 -1.12
C ALA A 166 3.52 1.53 -0.39
N LEU A 167 2.18 1.53 -0.37
CA LEU A 167 1.40 2.52 0.37
C LEU A 167 1.62 2.40 1.89
N ALA A 168 1.81 1.18 2.41
CA ALA A 168 2.04 0.92 3.82
C ALA A 168 3.34 1.54 4.36
N ILE A 169 4.41 1.60 3.58
CA ILE A 169 5.65 2.31 3.96
C ILE A 169 5.58 3.81 3.64
N LEU A 170 4.90 4.20 2.56
CA LEU A 170 4.77 5.62 2.21
C LEU A 170 3.87 6.38 3.18
N PHE A 171 2.81 5.78 3.72
CA PHE A 171 1.94 6.48 4.67
C PHE A 171 2.71 7.01 5.90
N PRO A 172 3.49 6.19 6.65
CA PRO A 172 4.38 6.68 7.71
C PRO A 172 5.47 7.64 7.21
N THR A 173 5.98 7.47 5.99
CA THR A 173 6.95 8.40 5.39
C THR A 173 6.38 9.81 5.30
N ILE A 174 5.13 9.95 4.84
CA ILE A 174 4.47 11.25 4.73
C ILE A 174 4.04 11.78 6.11
N LEU A 175 3.73 10.90 7.08
CA LEU A 175 3.57 11.35 8.49
C LEU A 175 4.84 12.03 9.02
N VAL A 176 6.01 11.45 8.77
CA VAL A 176 7.30 12.07 9.15
C VAL A 176 7.52 13.38 8.38
N LEU A 177 7.26 13.40 7.07
CA LEU A 177 7.38 14.62 6.25
C LEU A 177 6.48 15.75 6.76
N HIS A 178 5.27 15.43 7.21
CA HIS A 178 4.32 16.39 7.80
C HIS A 178 4.56 16.65 9.29
N GLU A 179 5.68 16.21 9.85
CA GLU A 179 6.09 16.42 11.25
C GLU A 179 5.07 15.87 12.29
N GLU A 180 4.33 14.81 11.95
CA GLU A 180 3.36 14.15 12.84
C GLU A 180 4.07 13.21 13.83
N MET A 181 5.08 13.71 14.54
CA MET A 181 5.97 12.92 15.39
C MET A 181 5.24 12.26 16.56
N ASN A 182 4.25 12.94 17.15
CA ASN A 182 3.38 12.38 18.19
C ASN A 182 2.61 11.13 17.72
N VAL A 183 2.26 11.07 16.43
CA VAL A 183 1.64 9.88 15.84
C VAL A 183 2.73 8.82 15.66
N MET A 184 3.86 9.16 15.04
CA MET A 184 4.97 8.24 14.78
C MET A 184 5.55 7.57 16.02
N GLU A 185 5.54 8.23 17.18
CA GLU A 185 5.94 7.62 18.46
C GLU A 185 5.11 6.38 18.80
N ARG A 186 3.85 6.32 18.35
CA ARG A 186 2.94 5.17 18.57
C ARG A 186 2.96 4.15 17.44
N LEU A 187 3.86 4.29 16.47
CA LEU A 187 4.09 3.26 15.45
C LEU A 187 4.77 2.05 16.10
N LEU A 188 4.07 0.92 16.07
CA LEU A 188 4.56 -0.37 16.55
C LEU A 188 5.38 -1.09 15.47
N GLY A 189 4.92 -1.05 14.21
CA GLY A 189 5.61 -1.70 13.11
C GLY A 189 4.95 -1.50 11.76
N ILE A 190 5.71 -1.76 10.71
CA ILE A 190 5.32 -1.74 9.30
C ILE A 190 5.70 -3.11 8.75
N TYR A 191 4.71 -3.86 8.30
CA TYR A 191 4.90 -5.20 7.73
C TYR A 191 4.37 -5.19 6.30
N THR A 192 5.23 -5.42 5.32
CA THR A 192 4.82 -5.38 3.92
C THR A 192 5.10 -6.71 3.25
N TYR A 193 4.25 -7.10 2.31
CA TYR A 193 4.29 -8.42 1.69
C TYR A 193 4.36 -8.23 0.17
N GLY A 194 5.37 -8.79 -0.49
CA GLY A 194 5.51 -8.62 -1.94
C GLY A 194 5.69 -7.15 -2.37
N GLN A 195 6.26 -6.32 -1.49
CA GLN A 195 6.34 -4.88 -1.71
C GLN A 195 7.36 -4.53 -2.81
N PRO A 196 6.98 -3.72 -3.81
CA PRO A 196 7.93 -3.18 -4.78
C PRO A 196 8.86 -2.12 -4.19
N ARG A 197 9.88 -1.72 -4.94
CA ARG A 197 10.76 -0.61 -4.55
C ARG A 197 9.99 0.71 -4.65
N VAL A 198 10.02 1.49 -3.57
CA VAL A 198 9.20 2.71 -3.44
C VAL A 198 9.94 4.01 -3.74
N GLY A 199 11.28 3.99 -3.70
CA GLY A 199 12.11 5.16 -3.93
C GLY A 199 13.59 4.86 -3.99
N ASN A 200 14.41 5.91 -3.93
CA ASN A 200 15.87 5.81 -4.02
C ASN A 200 16.54 5.59 -2.64
N ARG A 201 17.88 5.45 -2.63
CA ARG A 201 18.66 5.32 -1.38
C ARG A 201 18.49 6.47 -0.40
N GLN A 202 18.22 7.68 -0.89
CA GLN A 202 18.03 8.84 -0.02
C GLN A 202 16.74 8.71 0.80
N LEU A 203 15.67 8.22 0.18
CA LEU A 203 14.42 7.88 0.88
C LEU A 203 14.67 6.83 1.97
N GLY A 204 15.43 5.78 1.64
CA GLY A 204 15.79 4.74 2.61
C GLY A 204 16.51 5.32 3.84
N ARG A 205 17.59 6.08 3.60
CA ARG A 205 18.35 6.74 4.68
C ARG A 205 17.51 7.70 5.51
N PHE A 206 16.59 8.42 4.87
CA PHE A 206 15.67 9.30 5.58
C PHE A 206 14.80 8.51 6.56
N MET A 207 14.21 7.40 6.12
CA MET A 207 13.30 6.61 6.96
C MET A 207 14.01 5.71 7.98
N GLU A 208 15.21 5.22 7.70
CA GLU A 208 16.04 4.43 8.63
C GLU A 208 16.21 5.17 9.97
N ALA A 209 16.46 6.48 9.92
CA ALA A 209 16.57 7.34 11.12
C ALA A 209 15.32 7.36 12.02
N HIS A 210 14.14 7.00 11.48
CA HIS A 210 12.86 6.98 12.21
C HIS A 210 12.35 5.57 12.53
N LEU A 211 12.96 4.53 11.96
CA LEU A 211 12.43 3.16 12.01
C LEU A 211 13.39 2.15 12.64
N GLU A 212 14.70 2.44 12.75
CA GLU A 212 15.69 1.49 13.28
C GLU A 212 15.79 1.51 14.81
N HIS A 213 15.51 2.64 15.44
CA HIS A 213 15.69 2.84 16.88
C HIS A 213 14.36 3.04 17.64
N PRO A 214 14.25 2.54 18.89
CA PRO A 214 15.21 1.69 19.61
C PRO A 214 15.24 0.23 19.12
N VAL A 215 14.21 -0.19 18.39
CA VAL A 215 14.11 -1.51 17.76
C VAL A 215 13.63 -1.31 16.31
N PRO A 216 14.04 -2.16 15.36
CA PRO A 216 13.56 -2.09 13.99
C PRO A 216 12.03 -2.22 13.92
N LYS A 217 11.41 -1.29 13.19
CA LYS A 217 9.95 -1.23 13.02
C LYS A 217 9.50 -1.56 11.61
N TYR A 218 10.39 -1.88 10.67
CA TYR A 218 10.01 -2.09 9.27
C TYR A 218 10.59 -3.37 8.71
N PHE A 219 9.68 -4.26 8.31
CA PHE A 219 9.95 -5.60 7.85
C PHE A 219 9.26 -5.82 6.51
N ARG A 220 10.06 -6.11 5.48
CA ARG A 220 9.55 -6.53 4.17
C ARG A 220 9.60 -8.04 4.08
N VAL A 221 8.45 -8.66 3.93
CA VAL A 221 8.31 -10.09 3.69
C VAL A 221 8.34 -10.32 2.18
N VAL A 222 9.26 -11.19 1.74
CA VAL A 222 9.42 -11.56 0.32
C VAL A 222 9.36 -13.07 0.19
N TYR A 223 8.47 -13.55 -0.66
CA TYR A 223 8.33 -14.97 -0.93
C TYR A 223 9.05 -15.38 -2.22
N SER A 224 9.93 -16.37 -2.08
CA SER A 224 10.50 -17.19 -3.14
C SER A 224 10.89 -16.37 -4.37
N ASN A 225 10.20 -16.60 -5.48
CA ASN A 225 10.50 -16.00 -6.75
C ASN A 225 9.61 -14.82 -7.14
N ASP A 226 8.89 -14.23 -6.17
CA ASP A 226 7.94 -13.13 -6.42
C ASP A 226 8.55 -12.01 -7.28
N LEU A 227 7.95 -11.71 -8.42
CA LEU A 227 8.46 -10.68 -9.32
C LEU A 227 8.35 -9.26 -8.73
N VAL A 228 7.35 -8.97 -7.90
CA VAL A 228 6.98 -7.59 -7.54
C VAL A 228 8.02 -6.90 -6.68
N PRO A 229 8.62 -7.52 -5.64
CA PRO A 229 9.74 -6.94 -4.92
C PRO A 229 10.95 -6.63 -5.80
N ARG A 230 11.07 -7.29 -6.95
CA ARG A 230 12.16 -7.08 -7.89
C ARG A 230 11.90 -5.93 -8.86
N LEU A 231 10.70 -5.33 -8.79
CA LEU A 231 10.33 -4.14 -9.52
C LEU A 231 10.20 -2.92 -8.59
N PRO A 232 10.43 -1.72 -9.13
CA PRO A 232 11.20 -1.46 -10.35
C PRO A 232 12.64 -2.02 -10.30
N TYR A 233 13.24 -2.27 -11.46
CA TYR A 233 14.56 -2.90 -11.52
C TYR A 233 15.63 -2.05 -10.84
N ASP A 234 16.45 -2.72 -10.03
CA ASP A 234 17.64 -2.12 -9.45
C ASP A 234 18.75 -2.04 -10.52
N ASN A 235 18.76 -0.94 -11.27
CA ASN A 235 19.83 -0.63 -12.22
C ASN A 235 20.28 0.83 -12.08
N LYS A 236 21.40 1.17 -12.72
CA LYS A 236 21.98 2.53 -12.67
C LYS A 236 21.07 3.61 -13.28
N THR A 237 20.09 3.20 -14.10
CA THR A 237 19.15 4.09 -14.78
C THR A 237 18.00 4.48 -13.85
N PHE A 238 17.48 3.51 -13.10
CA PHE A 238 16.31 3.65 -12.27
C PHE A 238 16.69 4.03 -10.82
N LEU A 239 17.77 3.52 -10.22
CA LEU A 239 18.19 3.92 -8.85
C LEU A 239 17.16 3.62 -7.73
N PHE A 240 16.04 2.93 -8.03
CA PHE A 240 15.13 2.39 -7.03
C PHE A 240 15.88 1.40 -6.13
N LYS A 241 15.70 1.51 -4.82
CA LYS A 241 16.34 0.62 -3.84
C LYS A 241 15.37 0.25 -2.73
N HIS A 242 15.51 -0.97 -2.24
CA HIS A 242 14.91 -1.36 -0.97
C HIS A 242 15.71 -0.80 0.20
N PHE A 243 15.04 -0.71 1.34
CA PHE A 243 15.59 -0.40 2.66
C PHE A 243 14.74 -1.13 3.71
N GLY A 244 15.20 -1.16 4.96
CA GLY A 244 14.60 -1.97 6.03
C GLY A 244 14.96 -3.46 5.93
N ILE A 245 14.50 -4.25 6.91
CA ILE A 245 14.86 -5.67 7.03
C ILE A 245 14.04 -6.50 6.04
N CYS A 246 14.70 -7.33 5.21
CA CYS A 246 14.02 -8.28 4.34
C CYS A 246 13.94 -9.66 5.01
N LYS A 247 12.71 -10.11 5.27
CA LYS A 247 12.33 -11.46 5.70
C LYS A 247 12.05 -12.30 4.46
N TYR A 248 13.06 -13.01 3.98
CA TYR A 248 12.95 -13.84 2.79
C TYR A 248 12.52 -15.26 3.14
N TYR A 249 11.52 -15.80 2.45
CA TYR A 249 11.09 -17.20 2.55
C TYR A 249 11.34 -17.91 1.23
N ASN A 250 11.91 -19.11 1.24
CA ASN A 250 12.03 -19.92 0.03
C ASN A 250 10.72 -20.71 -0.27
N SER A 251 10.70 -21.50 -1.35
CA SER A 251 9.54 -22.34 -1.72
C SER A 251 9.20 -23.46 -0.72
N LEU A 252 9.99 -23.60 0.34
CA LEU A 252 9.76 -24.51 1.48
C LEU A 252 9.43 -23.75 2.77
N TYR A 253 9.14 -22.45 2.70
CA TYR A 253 8.86 -21.57 3.84
C TYR A 253 10.00 -21.47 4.87
N VAL A 254 11.25 -21.70 4.47
CA VAL A 254 12.40 -21.46 5.36
C VAL A 254 12.75 -19.97 5.34
N GLU A 255 12.69 -19.33 6.51
CA GLU A 255 12.96 -17.91 6.71
C GLU A 255 14.46 -17.61 6.76
N GLN A 256 14.85 -16.51 6.11
CA GLN A 256 16.19 -15.93 6.15
C GLN A 256 16.11 -14.40 6.25
N ASN A 257 16.86 -13.82 7.19
CA ASN A 257 17.09 -12.38 7.25
C ASN A 257 18.15 -12.00 6.22
N VAL A 258 17.80 -11.15 5.26
CA VAL A 258 18.71 -10.66 4.22
C VAL A 258 18.57 -9.16 4.06
N ASP A 259 19.60 -8.50 3.53
CA ASP A 259 19.52 -7.06 3.23
C ASP A 259 18.66 -6.80 1.98
N GLU A 260 18.69 -7.74 1.01
CA GLU A 260 17.90 -7.65 -0.21
C GLU A 260 17.55 -9.05 -0.73
N GLU A 261 16.42 -9.17 -1.45
CA GLU A 261 15.96 -10.45 -1.95
C GLU A 261 16.98 -11.14 -2.89
N PRO A 262 17.15 -12.48 -2.79
CA PRO A 262 18.01 -13.23 -3.70
C PRO A 262 17.57 -13.07 -5.16
N ASN A 263 18.53 -13.06 -6.10
CA ASN A 263 18.29 -12.92 -7.54
C ASN A 263 17.47 -11.66 -7.89
N ARG A 264 18.08 -10.49 -7.75
CA ARG A 264 17.42 -9.18 -7.91
C ARG A 264 16.68 -8.98 -9.24
N ASN A 265 17.18 -9.54 -10.35
CA ASN A 265 16.66 -9.24 -11.69
C ASN A 265 16.51 -10.46 -12.64
N TYR A 266 16.57 -11.72 -12.15
CA TYR A 266 16.47 -12.96 -12.96
C TYR A 266 17.25 -13.04 -14.29
N PHE A 267 18.35 -12.31 -14.45
CA PHE A 267 19.12 -12.38 -15.70
C PHE A 267 20.00 -13.65 -15.74
N GLY A 268 19.66 -14.60 -16.62
CA GLY A 268 20.52 -15.73 -17.02
C GLY A 268 19.82 -17.10 -17.06
N LEU A 269 20.16 -17.92 -18.06
CA LEU A 269 19.58 -19.28 -18.25
C LEU A 269 19.68 -20.18 -17.01
N ARG A 270 20.71 -19.98 -16.17
CA ARG A 270 20.93 -20.75 -14.93
C ARG A 270 19.80 -20.60 -13.91
N PHE A 271 19.12 -19.46 -13.90
CA PHE A 271 18.02 -19.19 -12.96
C PHE A 271 16.65 -19.49 -13.55
N LEU A 272 16.55 -19.60 -14.88
CA LEU A 272 15.30 -19.85 -15.58
C LEU A 272 14.73 -21.25 -15.27
N ILE A 273 15.55 -22.29 -15.34
CA ILE A 273 15.08 -23.67 -15.09
C ILE A 273 14.58 -23.85 -13.64
N PRO A 274 15.34 -23.48 -12.58
CA PRO A 274 14.84 -23.55 -11.21
C PRO A 274 13.58 -22.70 -10.97
N LEU A 275 13.45 -21.58 -11.67
CA LEU A 275 12.30 -20.70 -11.58
C LEU A 275 11.01 -21.38 -12.10
N TYR A 276 11.05 -22.02 -13.28
CA TYR A 276 9.92 -22.80 -13.80
C TYR A 276 9.65 -24.07 -12.98
N LEU A 277 10.69 -24.75 -12.49
CA LEU A 277 10.51 -25.90 -11.59
C LEU A 277 9.81 -25.49 -10.29
N ASN A 278 10.16 -24.35 -9.72
CA ASN A 278 9.46 -23.80 -8.56
C ASN A 278 7.99 -23.50 -8.90
N ALA A 279 7.69 -22.87 -10.04
CA ALA A 279 6.29 -22.62 -10.42
C ALA A 279 5.46 -23.90 -10.56
N GLY A 280 6.03 -24.96 -11.16
CA GLY A 280 5.40 -26.27 -11.24
C GLY A 280 5.23 -26.93 -9.87
N TRP A 281 6.25 -26.85 -9.00
CA TRP A 281 6.18 -27.31 -7.62
C TRP A 281 5.08 -26.59 -6.83
N GLU A 282 4.96 -25.27 -6.97
CA GLU A 282 3.93 -24.47 -6.34
C GLU A 282 2.52 -24.91 -6.75
N LEU A 283 2.29 -25.18 -8.04
CA LEU A 283 1.00 -25.66 -8.53
C LEU A 283 0.68 -27.07 -8.03
N ILE A 284 1.66 -27.96 -7.91
CA ILE A 284 1.42 -29.31 -7.37
C ILE A 284 1.13 -29.22 -5.88
N ARG A 285 1.94 -28.45 -5.15
CA ARG A 285 1.87 -28.34 -3.70
C ARG A 285 0.53 -27.76 -3.25
N SER A 286 -0.01 -26.76 -3.95
CA SER A 286 -1.30 -26.13 -3.60
C SER A 286 -2.44 -27.11 -3.37
N PHE A 287 -2.56 -28.14 -4.21
CA PHE A 287 -3.63 -29.13 -4.07
C PHE A 287 -3.43 -30.12 -2.92
N THR A 288 -2.21 -30.16 -2.35
CA THR A 288 -1.86 -31.03 -1.22
C THR A 288 -1.88 -30.29 0.12
N MET A 289 -1.78 -28.96 0.13
CA MET A 289 -1.72 -28.15 1.35
C MET A 289 -2.90 -28.38 2.30
N GLY A 290 -4.12 -28.38 1.79
CA GLY A 290 -5.32 -28.62 2.59
C GLY A 290 -5.33 -29.99 3.29
N HIS A 291 -4.80 -31.02 2.60
CA HIS A 291 -4.72 -32.38 3.13
C HIS A 291 -3.60 -32.55 4.18
N ILE A 292 -2.50 -31.80 4.04
CA ILE A 292 -1.33 -31.92 4.93
C ILE A 292 -1.49 -31.06 6.19
N TYR A 293 -2.00 -29.84 6.04
CA TYR A 293 -2.00 -28.84 7.12
C TYR A 293 -3.39 -28.48 7.64
N GLY A 294 -4.46 -28.88 6.96
CA GLY A 294 -5.85 -28.58 7.34
C GLY A 294 -6.59 -27.71 6.32
N ALA A 295 -7.92 -27.67 6.43
CA ALA A 295 -8.81 -26.99 5.48
C ALA A 295 -8.50 -25.49 5.33
N GLU A 296 -7.93 -24.85 6.35
CA GLU A 296 -7.52 -23.45 6.31
C GLU A 296 -6.30 -23.15 5.44
N TYR A 297 -5.67 -24.20 4.88
CA TYR A 297 -4.58 -24.13 3.90
C TYR A 297 -5.03 -24.55 2.51
N GLU A 298 -6.34 -24.75 2.29
CA GLU A 298 -6.87 -25.01 0.96
C GLU A 298 -6.63 -23.82 0.02
N GLU A 299 -6.27 -24.14 -1.21
CA GLU A 299 -6.01 -23.14 -2.23
C GLU A 299 -7.32 -22.50 -2.69
N CYS A 300 -7.38 -21.17 -2.70
CA CYS A 300 -8.50 -20.45 -3.29
C CYS A 300 -8.40 -20.40 -4.82
N TRP A 301 -9.53 -20.21 -5.50
CA TRP A 301 -9.57 -20.23 -6.97
C TRP A 301 -8.74 -19.11 -7.61
N GLU A 302 -8.66 -17.93 -7.00
CA GLU A 302 -7.82 -16.82 -7.47
C GLU A 302 -6.35 -17.21 -7.46
N SER A 303 -5.92 -17.91 -6.40
CA SER A 303 -4.55 -18.38 -6.28
C SER A 303 -4.25 -19.51 -7.25
N VAL A 304 -5.21 -20.40 -7.52
CA VAL A 304 -5.08 -21.42 -8.60
C VAL A 304 -4.85 -20.75 -9.95
N VAL A 305 -5.57 -19.67 -10.27
CA VAL A 305 -5.34 -18.90 -11.52
C VAL A 305 -3.92 -18.33 -11.55
N LEU A 306 -3.44 -17.70 -10.47
CA LEU A 306 -2.06 -17.19 -10.38
C LEU A 306 -1.02 -18.30 -10.57
N ARG A 307 -1.26 -19.50 -10.02
CA ARG A 307 -0.36 -20.66 -10.18
C ARG A 307 -0.32 -21.15 -11.62
N VAL A 308 -1.46 -21.19 -12.32
CA VAL A 308 -1.53 -21.56 -13.75
C VAL A 308 -0.83 -20.52 -14.62
N LEU A 309 -1.08 -19.23 -14.42
CA LEU A 309 -0.36 -18.14 -15.11
C LEU A 309 1.15 -18.20 -14.82
N GLY A 310 1.50 -18.58 -13.60
CA GLY A 310 2.86 -18.87 -13.15
C GLY A 310 3.61 -19.88 -13.99
N LEU A 311 2.94 -20.84 -14.65
CA LEU A 311 3.62 -21.77 -15.54
C LEU A 311 4.20 -21.08 -16.78
N PHE A 312 3.69 -19.90 -17.16
CA PHE A 312 4.19 -19.07 -18.26
C PHE A 312 5.09 -17.93 -17.73
N LEU A 313 4.67 -17.29 -16.64
CA LEU A 313 5.38 -16.21 -15.95
C LEU A 313 5.63 -16.58 -14.48
N PRO A 314 6.69 -17.36 -14.18
CA PRO A 314 6.91 -17.98 -12.87
C PRO A 314 6.87 -17.08 -11.65
N GLY A 315 7.28 -15.81 -11.79
CA GLY A 315 7.27 -14.86 -10.69
C GLY A 315 5.86 -14.44 -10.24
N ILE A 316 4.82 -14.65 -11.05
CA ILE A 316 3.42 -14.34 -10.71
C ILE A 316 2.86 -15.33 -9.68
N SER A 317 3.19 -16.62 -9.82
CA SER A 317 2.73 -17.66 -8.87
C SER A 317 3.12 -17.31 -7.44
N ALA A 318 4.39 -16.96 -7.25
CA ALA A 318 4.96 -16.61 -5.95
C ALA A 318 4.47 -15.26 -5.38
N HIS A 319 3.69 -14.50 -6.15
CA HIS A 319 3.05 -13.27 -5.66
C HIS A 319 1.64 -13.53 -5.10
N SER A 320 1.22 -14.80 -4.99
CA SER A 320 -0.07 -15.11 -4.37
C SER A 320 -0.08 -14.71 -2.88
N PRO A 321 -1.13 -14.02 -2.39
CA PRO A 321 -1.30 -13.76 -0.96
C PRO A 321 -1.28 -15.02 -0.09
N VAL A 322 -1.70 -16.16 -0.63
CA VAL A 322 -1.68 -17.47 0.06
C VAL A 322 -0.26 -17.84 0.47
N ASP A 323 0.72 -17.62 -0.41
CA ASP A 323 2.11 -17.94 -0.11
C ASP A 323 2.69 -17.06 0.99
N TYR A 324 2.28 -15.79 1.06
CA TYR A 324 2.65 -14.89 2.14
C TYR A 324 2.03 -15.29 3.48
N VAL A 325 0.74 -15.65 3.49
CA VAL A 325 0.06 -16.17 4.68
C VAL A 325 0.76 -17.44 5.17
N ASN A 326 1.04 -18.38 4.26
CA ASN A 326 1.70 -19.63 4.60
C ASN A 326 3.15 -19.43 5.05
N SER A 327 3.86 -18.45 4.50
CA SER A 327 5.21 -18.07 4.95
C SER A 327 5.23 -17.66 6.42
N VAL A 328 4.24 -16.86 6.85
CA VAL A 328 4.15 -16.43 8.25
C VAL A 328 3.68 -17.58 9.16
N ARG A 329 2.77 -18.44 8.69
CA ARG A 329 2.19 -19.52 9.52
C ARG A 329 3.07 -20.75 9.65
N LEU A 330 3.74 -21.14 8.56
CA LEU A 330 4.58 -22.35 8.45
C LEU A 330 6.07 -22.03 8.47
N GLY A 331 6.41 -20.74 8.51
CA GLY A 331 7.77 -20.24 8.53
C GLY A 331 8.64 -20.92 9.59
N THR A 332 9.76 -21.48 9.16
CA THR A 332 10.79 -21.98 10.09
C THR A 332 12.06 -21.16 9.94
N GLU A 333 12.55 -20.61 11.05
CA GLU A 333 13.83 -19.91 11.04
C GLU A 333 14.95 -20.90 10.72
N ARG A 334 15.81 -20.53 9.76
CA ARG A 334 17.03 -21.29 9.52
C ARG A 334 17.96 -21.11 10.71
N SER A 335 17.94 -22.05 11.65
CA SER A 335 18.93 -22.13 12.74
C SER A 335 20.29 -22.53 12.15
N THR A 336 21.04 -21.57 11.62
CA THR A 336 22.48 -21.75 11.57
C THR A 336 22.99 -21.67 13.00
N GLN A 337 23.07 -22.82 13.68
CA GLN A 337 24.11 -22.99 14.68
C GLN A 337 25.43 -22.71 13.95
N MET A 338 25.99 -21.53 14.18
CA MET A 338 27.42 -21.34 13.97
C MET A 338 28.12 -22.28 14.95
N SER A 339 28.42 -23.49 14.50
CA SER A 339 29.45 -24.31 15.13
C SER A 339 30.75 -23.51 15.02
N SER A 340 31.11 -22.85 16.11
CA SER A 340 32.44 -22.28 16.30
C SER A 340 33.46 -23.41 16.22
N PHE A 341 34.33 -23.36 15.22
CA PHE A 341 35.59 -24.09 15.19
C PHE A 341 36.72 -23.09 14.98
#